data_AF-A0A813V344-F1
#
_entry.id   AF-A0A813V344-F1
#
_cell.length_a   1.000
_cell.length_b   1.000
_cell.length_c   1.000
_cell.angle_alpha   90.00
_cell.angle_beta   90.00
_cell.angle_gamma   90.00
#
_symmetry.space_group_name_H-M   'P 1'
#
loop_
_entity.id
_entity.type
_entity.pdbx_description
1 polymer ?
#
loop_
_entity_poly.entity_id
_entity_poly.type
_entity_poly.pdbx_seq_one_letter_code
_entity_poly.pdbx_strand_id
1 'polypeptide(L)'
;MINGINICDRHYEFLAFSSSQLREHSCWMFASLNTDLSANQIREWMGDFSNIRPVSKMAARLGQSFSTTIKGIELKSREYIEVSDVIRGNHNFTDGIGIITPELAHKLAKQAKYNEKALLPSAFQIRFSGYKGMVCLDVANKIINPTIGIYFRKSMNKFLSKNLSIDVVRMSSMPISTSLNRQIILLLSSLGIEDKIFLLMQKKMLNQIESLTGSPEKASNALRELNEFGGNGWNRFLIEYLNNFDIYKEPFVRQMLLNYQAFLVKELRTKSRISIKLSWNLLGVSDETRILRYGQVFIQINKNDQQIESTEILQGPVIVTRNPCFHPGDIRRLEAVDIPALHGLMNVIVFPIDGPRPHPEEMSGGDLDGDTFWICNDPQLIFHTNEEPFDYHDQAVEAEKEAQMNMDKQLTINDICNFFVEYIEADNLGIIANTHMAFADQLIDGCKAEPCLKLARMHSVAVDFAKNGVSAPRLTPDLRPKCYPHYMEKIDKLQYHSKTVLGQLYDQVESYKIDLNNDLEKQINETSSFPYVKLIIDGNNHYMKEASITKNAYDRELKRIMRQYGIKSEADVLSGYILKFTTKQYAKQAKLFELRNEINHAVKAIREK
;
A
#
# COMPACT_ATOMS: atom_id res chain seq x y z
N MET A 1 16.17 -8.10 24.51
CA MET A 1 15.23 -6.96 24.35
C MET A 1 15.08 -6.17 25.64
N ILE A 2 14.75 -6.83 26.77
CA ILE A 2 14.49 -6.17 28.07
C ILE A 2 15.69 -5.39 28.62
N ASN A 3 16.90 -5.97 28.58
CA ASN A 3 18.11 -5.34 29.11
C ASN A 3 18.71 -4.24 28.20
N GLY A 4 17.97 -3.81 27.17
CA GLY A 4 18.47 -2.85 26.18
C GLY A 4 19.65 -3.36 25.33
N ILE A 5 20.27 -2.44 24.59
CA ILE A 5 21.45 -2.67 23.76
C ILE A 5 22.41 -1.48 23.91
N ASN A 6 23.71 -1.75 24.08
CA ASN A 6 24.75 -0.72 24.08
C ASN A 6 25.26 -0.51 22.64
N ILE A 7 25.18 0.73 22.15
CA ILE A 7 25.78 1.13 20.88
C ILE A 7 26.65 2.35 21.17
N CYS A 8 27.97 2.17 21.03
CA CYS A 8 28.97 3.15 21.42
C CYS A 8 28.82 3.56 22.90
N ASP A 9 28.65 4.85 23.17
CA ASP A 9 28.53 5.47 24.48
C ASP A 9 27.08 5.56 24.99
N ARG A 10 26.11 4.94 24.29
CA ARG A 10 24.68 5.06 24.60
C ARG A 10 24.05 3.71 24.87
N HIS A 11 23.17 3.69 25.87
CA HIS A 11 22.31 2.56 26.20
C HIS A 11 20.91 2.78 25.63
N TYR A 12 20.45 1.88 24.77
CA TYR A 12 19.14 1.95 24.14
C TYR A 12 18.17 0.96 24.79
N GLU A 13 17.06 1.46 25.31
CA GLU A 13 16.00 0.68 25.96
C GLU A 13 14.83 0.47 24.98
N PHE A 14 14.09 -0.63 25.13
CA PHE A 14 12.91 -0.86 24.33
C PHE A 14 11.87 0.26 24.53
N LEU A 15 11.35 0.82 23.43
CA LEU A 15 10.34 1.88 23.46
C LEU A 15 8.95 1.34 23.13
N ALA A 16 8.75 0.89 21.90
CA ALA A 16 7.50 0.36 21.35
C ALA A 16 7.74 -0.26 19.97
N PHE A 17 6.70 -0.83 19.37
CA PHE A 17 6.65 -1.17 17.94
C PHE A 17 5.25 -0.89 17.37
N SER A 18 5.16 -0.61 16.08
CA SER A 18 3.90 -0.61 15.35
C SER A 18 3.57 -2.00 14.77
N SER A 19 2.33 -2.22 14.34
CA SER A 19 1.96 -3.47 13.64
C SER A 19 2.76 -3.68 12.35
N SER A 20 3.21 -2.61 11.68
CA SER A 20 4.06 -2.73 10.49
C SER A 20 5.45 -3.22 10.86
N GLN A 21 6.04 -2.59 11.88
CA GLN A 21 7.35 -3.00 12.38
C GLN A 21 7.34 -4.41 12.95
N LEU A 22 6.28 -4.80 13.65
CA LEU A 22 6.11 -6.17 14.15
C LEU A 22 6.16 -7.19 13.01
N ARG A 23 5.49 -6.94 11.88
CA ARG A 23 5.57 -7.78 10.67
C ARG A 23 6.95 -7.77 10.00
N GLU A 24 7.70 -6.70 10.15
CA GLU A 24 9.08 -6.56 9.64
C GLU A 24 10.14 -7.06 10.64
N HIS A 25 9.69 -7.58 11.79
CA HIS A 25 10.52 -8.01 12.92
C HIS A 25 11.44 -6.87 13.43
N SER A 26 10.94 -5.64 13.43
CA SER A 26 11.63 -4.43 13.88
C SER A 26 10.91 -3.75 15.05
N CYS A 27 11.60 -2.89 15.79
CA CYS A 27 11.03 -2.11 16.89
C CYS A 27 11.79 -0.79 17.08
N TRP A 28 11.19 0.14 17.84
CA TRP A 28 11.87 1.35 18.28
C TRP A 28 12.55 1.13 19.64
N MET A 29 13.78 1.63 19.74
CA MET A 29 14.52 1.73 20.99
C MET A 29 14.89 3.19 21.25
N PHE A 30 14.98 3.57 22.51
CA PHE A 30 15.29 4.93 22.93
C PHE A 30 16.54 4.96 23.79
N ALA A 31 17.49 5.85 23.46
CA ALA A 31 18.64 6.11 24.31
C ALA A 31 18.24 7.08 25.42
N SER A 32 17.95 6.55 26.60
CA SER A 32 17.56 7.34 27.77
C SER A 32 18.64 8.37 28.09
N LEU A 33 18.22 9.62 28.24
CA LEU A 33 19.09 10.73 28.68
C LEU A 33 19.06 10.75 30.22
N ASN A 34 20.12 11.26 30.86
CA ASN A 34 20.17 11.42 32.33
C ASN A 34 18.84 11.98 32.89
N THR A 35 18.38 11.45 34.04
CA THR A 35 17.19 11.73 34.90
C THR A 35 15.84 12.21 34.31
N ASP A 36 15.80 12.88 33.17
CA ASP A 36 14.67 13.71 32.76
C ASP A 36 13.91 13.16 31.54
N LEU A 37 14.50 12.23 30.77
CA LEU A 37 13.82 11.60 29.64
C LEU A 37 14.25 10.14 29.42
N SER A 38 13.33 9.22 29.73
CA SER A 38 13.47 7.77 29.60
C SER A 38 12.38 7.18 28.69
N ALA A 39 12.58 5.94 28.23
CA ALA A 39 11.57 5.23 27.46
C ALA A 39 10.22 5.09 28.22
N ASN A 40 10.26 4.96 29.56
CA ASN A 40 9.06 4.91 30.41
C ASN A 40 8.31 6.26 30.39
N GLN A 41 9.01 7.37 30.59
CA GLN A 41 8.38 8.70 30.57
C GLN A 41 7.75 9.02 29.22
N ILE A 42 8.38 8.60 28.11
CA ILE A 42 7.78 8.77 26.77
C ILE A 42 6.49 7.96 26.65
N ARG A 43 6.44 6.71 27.13
CA ARG A 43 5.21 5.89 27.11
C ARG A 43 4.10 6.49 27.96
N GLU A 44 4.41 7.01 29.15
CA GLU A 44 3.45 7.72 30.01
C GLU A 44 2.91 8.99 29.34
N TRP A 45 3.75 9.70 28.59
CA TRP A 45 3.36 10.88 27.82
C TRP A 45 2.39 10.57 26.66
N MET A 46 2.48 9.38 26.05
CA MET A 46 1.63 9.01 24.90
C MET A 46 0.13 8.96 25.26
N GLY A 47 -0.21 8.48 26.45
CA GLY A 47 -1.59 8.30 26.89
C GLY A 47 -1.74 7.31 28.03
N ASP A 48 -2.98 7.10 28.44
CA ASP A 48 -3.35 6.12 29.45
C ASP A 48 -3.81 4.80 28.80
N PHE A 49 -2.97 3.78 28.94
CA PHE A 49 -3.21 2.42 28.44
C PHE A 49 -3.60 1.45 29.56
N SER A 50 -3.77 1.93 30.79
CA SER A 50 -4.00 1.09 31.98
C SER A 50 -5.29 0.26 31.91
N ASN A 51 -6.26 0.67 31.08
CA ASN A 51 -7.52 -0.04 30.85
C ASN A 51 -7.47 -1.06 29.71
N ILE A 52 -6.33 -1.20 29.01
CA ILE A 52 -6.18 -2.16 27.92
C ILE A 52 -5.65 -3.48 28.47
N ARG A 53 -6.41 -4.57 28.29
CA ARG A 53 -6.10 -5.88 28.86
C ARG A 53 -5.29 -6.80 27.95
N PRO A 54 -5.58 -6.95 26.65
CA PRO A 54 -4.74 -7.77 25.78
C PRO A 54 -3.39 -7.10 25.51
N VAL A 55 -2.29 -7.83 25.69
CA VAL A 55 -0.92 -7.35 25.43
C VAL A 55 -0.77 -6.88 23.98
N SER A 56 -1.30 -7.67 23.05
CA SER A 56 -1.35 -7.36 21.62
C SER A 56 -2.05 -6.01 21.34
N LYS A 57 -3.23 -5.78 21.93
CA LYS A 57 -3.95 -4.51 21.81
C LYS A 57 -3.16 -3.36 22.44
N MET A 58 -2.58 -3.53 23.63
CA MET A 58 -1.78 -2.50 24.30
C MET A 58 -0.56 -2.11 23.46
N ALA A 59 0.18 -3.09 22.95
CA ALA A 59 1.32 -2.88 22.07
C ALA A 59 0.92 -2.14 20.79
N ALA A 60 -0.19 -2.54 20.15
CA ALA A 60 -0.71 -1.86 18.98
C ALA A 60 -1.09 -0.39 19.26
N ARG A 61 -1.59 -0.05 20.46
CA ARG A 61 -1.91 1.34 20.85
C ARG A 61 -0.68 2.17 21.13
N LEU A 62 0.35 1.61 21.76
CA LEU A 62 1.64 2.29 21.90
C LEU A 62 2.25 2.61 20.53
N GLY A 63 2.21 1.64 19.60
CA GLY A 63 2.70 1.83 18.24
C GLY A 63 1.96 2.90 17.43
N GLN A 64 0.69 3.19 17.77
CA GLN A 64 -0.12 4.19 17.09
C GLN A 64 0.48 5.60 17.19
N SER A 65 1.13 5.92 18.33
CA SER A 65 1.77 7.22 18.60
C SER A 65 2.96 7.54 17.69
N PHE A 66 3.46 6.54 16.95
CA PHE A 66 4.57 6.69 16.01
C PHE A 66 4.11 6.67 14.54
N SER A 67 2.80 6.80 14.30
CA SER A 67 2.28 6.99 12.95
C SER A 67 2.96 8.21 12.32
N THR A 68 3.50 8.08 11.11
CA THR A 68 3.95 9.25 10.36
C THR A 68 2.74 10.10 9.98
N THR A 69 2.69 11.33 10.50
CA THR A 69 1.59 12.26 10.30
C THR A 69 2.10 13.64 9.90
N ILE A 70 1.23 14.42 9.25
CA ILE A 70 1.38 15.86 9.15
C ILE A 70 0.63 16.45 10.34
N LYS A 71 1.34 17.19 11.20
CA LYS A 71 0.74 17.87 12.34
C LYS A 71 -0.37 18.81 11.84
N GLY A 72 -1.59 18.60 12.30
CA GLY A 72 -2.71 19.46 11.94
C GLY A 72 -2.89 20.59 12.94
N ILE A 73 -4.14 20.80 13.36
CA ILE A 73 -4.55 21.91 14.22
C ILE A 73 -4.87 21.41 15.63
N GLU A 74 -4.89 22.31 16.60
CA GLU A 74 -5.33 21.99 17.96
C GLU A 74 -6.83 22.25 18.10
N LEU A 75 -7.58 21.25 18.55
CA LEU A 75 -9.03 21.35 18.76
C LEU A 75 -9.34 21.68 20.22
N LYS A 76 -10.36 22.49 20.45
CA LYS A 76 -10.93 22.72 21.79
C LYS A 76 -11.96 21.63 22.10
N SER A 77 -12.14 21.31 23.37
CA SER A 77 -13.11 20.28 23.81
C SER A 77 -14.57 20.56 23.42
N ARG A 78 -14.90 21.79 23.01
CA ARG A 78 -16.24 22.19 22.51
C ARG A 78 -16.41 22.04 21.00
N GLU A 79 -15.34 21.77 20.27
CA GLU A 79 -15.30 21.71 18.80
C GLU A 79 -15.49 20.29 18.25
N TYR A 80 -15.59 19.29 19.13
CA TYR A 80 -15.88 17.91 18.75
C TYR A 80 -16.82 17.27 19.77
N ILE A 81 -17.55 16.24 19.34
CA ILE A 81 -18.31 15.35 20.23
C ILE A 81 -18.10 13.89 19.85
N GLU A 82 -18.21 13.01 20.85
CA GLU A 82 -18.29 11.56 20.63
C GLU A 82 -19.76 11.15 20.49
N VAL A 83 -20.09 10.45 19.41
CA VAL A 83 -21.44 9.92 19.11
C VAL A 83 -21.40 8.40 18.96
N SER A 84 -22.55 7.75 19.11
CA SER A 84 -22.63 6.29 19.01
C SER A 84 -22.41 5.81 17.58
N ASP A 85 -21.82 4.63 17.43
CA ASP A 85 -21.76 3.89 16.17
C ASP A 85 -23.15 3.50 15.65
N VAL A 86 -23.24 3.31 14.33
CA VAL A 86 -24.45 2.82 13.67
C VAL A 86 -24.39 1.30 13.62
N ILE A 87 -25.11 0.66 14.54
CA ILE A 87 -25.16 -0.80 14.66
C ILE A 87 -26.47 -1.35 14.08
N ARG A 88 -26.40 -2.46 13.32
CA ARG A 88 -27.57 -3.27 12.91
C ARG A 88 -27.27 -4.74 13.20
N GLY A 89 -28.12 -5.38 13.99
CA GLY A 89 -27.83 -6.71 14.51
C GLY A 89 -26.50 -6.70 15.27
N ASN A 90 -25.55 -7.54 14.84
CA ASN A 90 -24.23 -7.66 15.45
C ASN A 90 -23.14 -6.86 14.74
N HIS A 91 -23.48 -6.10 13.70
CA HIS A 91 -22.50 -5.44 12.85
C HIS A 91 -22.47 -3.92 13.05
N ASN A 92 -21.25 -3.36 13.06
CA ASN A 92 -21.01 -1.92 13.10
C ASN A 92 -20.77 -1.37 11.68
N PHE A 93 -21.64 -0.48 11.21
CA PHE A 93 -21.58 0.12 9.89
C PHE A 93 -20.72 1.38 9.81
N THR A 94 -20.28 1.90 10.95
CA THR A 94 -19.44 3.11 11.06
C THR A 94 -18.14 2.85 11.82
N ASP A 95 -17.66 1.61 11.84
CA ASP A 95 -16.45 1.25 12.57
C ASP A 95 -15.25 2.05 12.07
N GLY A 96 -14.72 2.91 12.93
CA GLY A 96 -13.53 3.69 12.64
C GLY A 96 -13.78 4.98 11.85
N ILE A 97 -15.03 5.40 11.59
CA ILE A 97 -15.30 6.62 10.79
C ILE A 97 -16.27 7.60 11.44
N GLY A 98 -15.84 8.87 11.51
CA GLY A 98 -16.66 10.01 11.89
C GLY A 98 -16.95 10.95 10.73
N ILE A 99 -17.50 12.13 11.04
CA ILE A 99 -17.74 13.21 10.07
C ILE A 99 -17.15 14.54 10.52
N ILE A 100 -16.80 15.37 9.53
CA ILE A 100 -16.16 16.68 9.72
C ILE A 100 -16.89 17.74 8.88
N THR A 101 -17.09 18.93 9.44
CA THR A 101 -17.70 20.03 8.69
C THR A 101 -16.75 20.55 7.60
N PRO A 102 -17.28 21.08 6.48
CA PRO A 102 -16.44 21.65 5.42
C PRO A 102 -15.47 22.72 5.90
N GLU A 103 -15.87 23.57 6.84
CA GLU A 103 -15.04 24.67 7.36
C GLU A 103 -13.81 24.14 8.10
N LEU A 104 -13.99 23.10 8.93
CA LEU A 104 -12.88 22.53 9.68
C LEU A 104 -12.00 21.65 8.80
N ALA A 105 -12.58 20.92 7.85
CA ALA A 105 -11.84 20.19 6.83
C ALA A 105 -10.94 21.12 6.02
N HIS A 106 -11.42 22.31 5.64
CA HIS A 106 -10.62 23.30 4.93
C HIS A 106 -9.44 23.80 5.78
N LYS A 107 -9.66 24.10 7.07
CA LYS A 107 -8.58 24.46 7.99
C LYS A 107 -7.54 23.35 8.12
N LEU A 108 -7.99 22.10 8.24
CA LEU A 108 -7.13 20.93 8.38
C LEU A 108 -6.30 20.68 7.12
N ALA A 109 -6.92 20.74 5.93
CA ALA A 109 -6.24 20.60 4.65
C ALA A 109 -5.19 21.70 4.44
N LYS A 110 -5.53 22.96 4.75
CA LYS A 110 -4.60 24.09 4.66
C LYS A 110 -3.39 23.91 5.58
N GLN A 111 -3.61 23.50 6.83
CA GLN A 111 -2.53 23.23 7.77
C GLN A 111 -1.63 22.08 7.30
N ALA A 112 -2.21 21.08 6.64
CA ALA A 112 -1.48 19.99 6.02
C ALA A 112 -0.71 20.39 4.74
N LYS A 113 -0.64 21.70 4.42
CA LYS A 113 -0.01 22.27 3.22
C LYS A 113 -0.60 21.72 1.92
N TYR A 114 -1.87 21.37 1.94
CA TYR A 114 -2.59 20.99 0.73
C TYR A 114 -2.69 22.18 -0.23
N ASN A 115 -2.70 21.91 -1.54
CA ASN A 115 -2.74 22.95 -2.56
C ASN A 115 -4.08 23.69 -2.50
N GLU A 116 -4.09 25.00 -2.20
CA GLU A 116 -5.32 25.80 -2.11
C GLU A 116 -6.10 25.89 -3.43
N LYS A 117 -5.44 25.60 -4.56
CA LYS A 117 -6.09 25.53 -5.87
C LYS A 117 -6.75 24.17 -6.15
N ALA A 118 -6.49 23.17 -5.31
CA ALA A 118 -7.07 21.85 -5.44
C ALA A 118 -8.40 21.77 -4.69
N LEU A 119 -9.29 20.90 -5.17
CA LEU A 119 -10.55 20.60 -4.50
C LEU A 119 -10.31 20.06 -3.10
N LEU A 120 -11.18 20.46 -2.17
CA LEU A 120 -11.12 20.03 -0.77
C LEU A 120 -11.22 18.49 -0.70
N PRO A 121 -10.31 17.80 0.01
CA PRO A 121 -10.42 16.37 0.22
C PRO A 121 -11.73 15.98 0.90
N SER A 122 -12.38 14.93 0.40
CA SER A 122 -13.63 14.41 0.93
C SER A 122 -13.47 13.57 2.20
N ALA A 123 -12.26 13.05 2.47
CA ALA A 123 -11.98 12.28 3.67
C ALA A 123 -10.54 12.45 4.16
N PHE A 124 -10.36 12.32 5.48
CA PHE A 124 -9.10 12.46 6.18
C PHE A 124 -8.89 11.25 7.08
N GLN A 125 -7.76 10.56 6.95
CA GLN A 125 -7.31 9.63 7.97
C GLN A 125 -6.57 10.40 9.04
N ILE A 126 -7.02 10.28 10.29
CA ILE A 126 -6.56 11.14 11.38
C ILE A 126 -6.02 10.35 12.58
N ARG A 127 -5.24 11.07 13.40
CA ARG A 127 -4.88 10.72 14.77
C ARG A 127 -5.23 11.91 15.64
N PHE A 128 -6.05 11.73 16.67
CA PHE A 128 -6.44 12.81 17.57
C PHE A 128 -6.61 12.25 18.97
N SER A 129 -5.82 12.71 19.96
CA SER A 129 -5.83 12.08 21.29
C SER A 129 -5.66 10.54 21.15
N GLY A 130 -6.53 9.73 21.75
CA GLY A 130 -6.61 8.29 21.50
C GLY A 130 -7.54 7.87 20.35
N TYR A 131 -8.16 8.81 19.64
CA TYR A 131 -8.96 8.53 18.45
C TYR A 131 -8.09 8.17 17.25
N LYS A 132 -8.47 7.06 16.60
CA LYS A 132 -7.91 6.56 15.36
C LYS A 132 -9.03 6.33 14.36
N GLY A 133 -8.88 6.80 13.14
CA GLY A 133 -9.80 6.42 12.07
C GLY A 133 -9.86 7.42 10.93
N MET A 134 -11.01 7.44 10.26
CA MET A 134 -11.37 8.38 9.20
C MET A 134 -12.35 9.44 9.70
N VAL A 135 -12.32 10.62 9.08
CA VAL A 135 -13.44 11.56 9.11
C VAL A 135 -13.79 11.97 7.68
N CYS A 136 -15.08 11.94 7.33
CA CYS A 136 -15.59 12.29 6.01
C CYS A 136 -16.34 13.63 6.04
N LEU A 137 -16.31 14.39 4.95
CA LEU A 137 -17.08 15.62 4.82
C LEU A 137 -18.58 15.37 5.07
N ASP A 138 -19.17 16.20 5.93
CA ASP A 138 -20.59 16.14 6.26
C ASP A 138 -21.46 16.76 5.15
N VAL A 139 -21.61 16.05 4.04
CA VAL A 139 -22.54 16.44 2.94
C VAL A 139 -24.01 16.28 3.33
N ALA A 140 -24.28 15.50 4.39
CA ALA A 140 -25.62 15.22 4.90
C ALA A 140 -26.12 16.27 5.92
N ASN A 141 -25.30 17.28 6.25
CA ASN A 141 -25.59 18.33 7.24
C ASN A 141 -26.05 17.77 8.60
N LYS A 142 -25.39 16.71 9.10
CA LYS A 142 -25.67 16.11 10.41
C LYS A 142 -25.14 16.95 11.56
N ILE A 143 -24.06 17.70 11.36
CA ILE A 143 -23.47 18.59 12.36
C ILE A 143 -24.22 19.92 12.34
N ILE A 144 -25.27 20.02 13.16
CA ILE A 144 -26.15 21.19 13.18
C ILE A 144 -25.60 22.30 14.09
N ASN A 145 -24.83 21.96 15.12
CA ASN A 145 -24.29 22.94 16.05
C ASN A 145 -23.07 23.66 15.44
N PRO A 146 -23.12 24.98 15.24
CA PRO A 146 -22.04 25.73 14.59
C PRO A 146 -20.73 25.77 15.38
N THR A 147 -20.74 25.41 16.67
CA THR A 147 -19.51 25.32 17.46
C THR A 147 -18.78 24.00 17.29
N ILE A 148 -19.48 22.95 16.80
CA ILE A 148 -18.91 21.62 16.61
C ILE A 148 -18.45 21.48 15.17
N GLY A 149 -17.20 21.05 14.97
CA GLY A 149 -16.63 20.78 13.67
C GLY A 149 -16.46 19.29 13.36
N ILE A 150 -16.50 18.39 14.36
CA ILE A 150 -16.29 16.95 14.18
C ILE A 150 -17.21 16.12 15.08
N TYR A 151 -17.81 15.07 14.51
CA TYR A 151 -18.39 13.97 15.27
C TYR A 151 -17.46 12.76 15.17
N PHE A 152 -16.89 12.32 16.29
CA PHE A 152 -16.16 11.06 16.40
C PHE A 152 -17.10 9.93 16.80
N ARG A 153 -16.84 8.70 16.34
CA ARG A 153 -17.57 7.51 16.81
C ARG A 153 -16.86 6.86 17.99
N LYS A 154 -17.61 6.16 18.85
CA LYS A 154 -17.07 5.40 19.98
C LYS A 154 -16.02 4.38 19.54
N SER A 155 -16.26 3.69 18.42
CA SER A 155 -15.32 2.75 17.82
C SER A 155 -13.95 3.38 17.53
N MET A 156 -13.87 4.68 17.27
CA MET A 156 -12.60 5.36 16.98
C MET A 156 -11.73 5.58 18.21
N ASN A 157 -12.31 5.68 19.41
CA ASN A 157 -11.60 5.99 20.65
C ASN A 157 -10.90 4.74 21.20
N LYS A 158 -9.56 4.70 21.14
CA LYS A 158 -8.79 3.49 21.46
C LYS A 158 -8.13 3.52 22.84
N PHE A 159 -7.92 4.70 23.42
CA PHE A 159 -7.33 4.93 24.73
C PHE A 159 -7.53 6.39 25.17
N LEU A 160 -7.31 6.72 26.44
CA LEU A 160 -7.44 8.10 26.91
C LEU A 160 -6.15 8.88 26.71
N SER A 161 -6.23 10.11 26.20
CA SER A 161 -5.08 11.01 26.09
C SER A 161 -5.49 12.48 26.25
N LYS A 162 -4.57 13.29 26.77
CA LYS A 162 -4.75 14.75 26.96
C LYS A 162 -4.34 15.56 25.74
N ASN A 163 -3.76 14.92 24.72
CA ASN A 163 -3.31 15.61 23.51
C ASN A 163 -4.50 15.99 22.64
N LEU A 164 -4.63 17.28 22.31
CA LEU A 164 -5.72 17.83 21.49
C LEU A 164 -5.28 18.26 20.08
N SER A 165 -4.10 17.83 19.62
CA SER A 165 -3.68 17.97 18.22
C SER A 165 -4.39 16.93 17.37
N ILE A 166 -5.11 17.38 16.33
CA ILE A 166 -5.60 16.49 15.27
C ILE A 166 -4.57 16.46 14.16
N ASP A 167 -3.97 15.30 13.96
CA ASP A 167 -2.93 15.08 12.97
C ASP A 167 -3.49 14.29 11.78
N VAL A 168 -3.03 14.62 10.58
CA VAL A 168 -3.47 13.98 9.34
C VAL A 168 -2.43 12.92 8.93
N VAL A 169 -2.87 11.67 8.82
CA VAL A 169 -2.07 10.58 8.25
C VAL A 169 -2.05 10.69 6.73
N ARG A 170 -3.23 10.81 6.13
CA ARG A 170 -3.44 10.97 4.69
C ARG A 170 -4.83 11.53 4.40
N MET A 171 -5.03 11.97 3.18
CA MET A 171 -6.28 12.55 2.68
C MET A 171 -6.74 11.75 1.46
N SER A 172 -8.03 11.79 1.13
CA SER A 172 -8.49 11.40 -0.20
C SER A 172 -7.79 12.26 -1.25
N SER A 173 -7.09 11.62 -2.18
CA SER A 173 -6.29 12.28 -3.22
C SER A 173 -6.76 11.86 -4.61
N MET A 174 -6.22 12.47 -5.67
CA MET A 174 -6.44 11.98 -7.03
C MET A 174 -6.24 10.46 -7.12
N PRO A 175 -7.19 9.74 -7.72
CA PRO A 175 -7.12 8.31 -7.80
C PRO A 175 -6.17 7.95 -8.94
N ILE A 176 -5.26 7.02 -8.65
CA ILE A 176 -4.35 6.47 -9.64
C ILE A 176 -4.96 5.15 -10.08
N SER A 177 -4.97 4.89 -11.40
CA SER A 177 -5.40 3.58 -11.85
C SER A 177 -4.52 2.48 -11.25
N THR A 178 -5.08 1.30 -11.07
CA THR A 178 -4.40 0.24 -10.32
C THR A 178 -4.12 -0.99 -11.14
N SER A 179 -3.40 -1.94 -10.53
CA SER A 179 -3.01 -3.19 -11.17
C SER A 179 -3.64 -4.37 -10.47
N LEU A 180 -3.95 -5.41 -11.23
CA LEU A 180 -4.17 -6.76 -10.71
C LEU A 180 -2.93 -7.25 -9.96
N ASN A 181 -3.15 -8.24 -9.11
CA ASN A 181 -2.10 -9.04 -8.50
C ASN A 181 -2.49 -10.52 -8.62
N ARG A 182 -1.54 -11.43 -8.37
CA ARG A 182 -1.75 -12.89 -8.41
C ARG A 182 -3.00 -13.36 -7.68
N GLN A 183 -3.27 -12.78 -6.51
CA GLN A 183 -4.33 -13.22 -5.64
C GLN A 183 -5.72 -12.81 -6.15
N ILE A 184 -5.87 -11.57 -6.63
CA ILE A 184 -7.10 -11.11 -7.31
C ILE A 184 -7.33 -11.93 -8.58
N ILE A 185 -6.29 -12.21 -9.37
CA ILE A 185 -6.40 -13.01 -10.60
C ILE A 185 -6.91 -14.43 -10.29
N LEU A 186 -6.35 -15.10 -9.27
CA LEU A 186 -6.79 -16.43 -8.86
C LEU A 186 -8.25 -16.45 -8.42
N LEU A 187 -8.66 -15.45 -7.62
CA LEU A 187 -10.05 -15.34 -7.17
C LEU A 187 -11.01 -15.09 -8.33
N LEU A 188 -10.70 -14.14 -9.22
CA LEU A 188 -11.55 -13.85 -10.38
C LEU A 188 -11.65 -15.04 -11.34
N SER A 189 -10.54 -15.76 -11.59
CA SER A 189 -10.55 -17.00 -12.38
C SER A 189 -11.43 -18.08 -11.70
N SER A 190 -11.31 -18.25 -10.38
CA SER A 190 -12.16 -19.15 -9.59
C SER A 190 -13.65 -18.75 -9.58
N LEU A 191 -13.95 -17.45 -9.73
CA LEU A 191 -15.30 -16.89 -9.85
C LEU A 191 -15.85 -16.96 -11.29
N GLY A 192 -15.10 -17.54 -12.23
CA GLY A 192 -15.56 -17.82 -13.59
C GLY A 192 -15.12 -16.81 -14.65
N ILE A 193 -14.24 -15.85 -14.32
CA ILE A 193 -13.64 -14.98 -15.34
C ILE A 193 -12.65 -15.81 -16.17
N GLU A 194 -12.83 -15.81 -17.49
CA GLU A 194 -12.02 -16.62 -18.39
C GLU A 194 -10.52 -16.21 -18.37
N ASP A 195 -9.63 -17.19 -18.19
CA ASP A 195 -8.17 -16.99 -18.18
C ASP A 195 -7.63 -16.18 -19.37
N LYS A 196 -8.25 -16.35 -20.55
CA LYS A 196 -7.91 -15.63 -21.79
C LYS A 196 -7.97 -14.11 -21.64
N ILE A 197 -8.83 -13.60 -20.76
CA ILE A 197 -9.01 -12.16 -20.54
C ILE A 197 -7.74 -11.59 -19.91
N PHE A 198 -7.22 -12.24 -18.86
CA PHE A 198 -5.97 -11.83 -18.21
C PHE A 198 -4.77 -11.93 -19.17
N LEU A 199 -4.72 -12.98 -19.99
CA LEU A 199 -3.67 -13.16 -21.01
C LEU A 199 -3.68 -12.05 -22.07
N LEU A 200 -4.87 -11.60 -22.49
CA LEU A 200 -5.01 -10.48 -23.43
C LEU A 200 -4.59 -9.15 -22.80
N MET A 201 -4.97 -8.91 -21.53
CA MET A 201 -4.57 -7.73 -20.77
C MET A 201 -3.05 -7.68 -20.59
N GLN A 202 -2.42 -8.79 -20.17
CA GLN A 202 -0.97 -8.87 -20.05
C GLN A 202 -0.25 -8.71 -21.40
N LYS A 203 -0.77 -9.33 -22.47
CA LYS A 203 -0.21 -9.15 -23.82
C LYS A 203 -0.22 -7.69 -24.25
N LYS A 204 -1.32 -6.97 -23.99
CA LYS A 204 -1.40 -5.53 -24.27
C LYS A 204 -0.34 -4.75 -23.49
N MET A 205 -0.15 -5.07 -22.22
CA MET A 205 0.87 -4.44 -21.38
C MET A 205 2.30 -4.77 -21.87
N LEU A 206 2.58 -6.01 -22.29
CA LEU A 206 3.86 -6.39 -22.88
C LEU A 206 4.17 -5.60 -24.16
N ASN A 207 3.19 -5.40 -25.04
CA ASN A 207 3.36 -4.56 -26.24
C ASN A 207 3.67 -3.08 -25.90
N GLN A 208 3.06 -2.55 -24.83
CA GLN A 208 3.37 -1.21 -24.33
C GLN A 208 4.81 -1.15 -23.78
N ILE A 209 5.23 -2.19 -23.06
CA ILE A 209 6.59 -2.33 -22.54
C ILE A 209 7.61 -2.41 -23.69
N GLU A 210 7.32 -3.10 -24.79
CA GLU A 210 8.17 -3.13 -25.99
C GLU A 210 8.37 -1.73 -26.59
N SER A 211 7.31 -0.93 -26.56
CA SER A 211 7.28 0.39 -27.15
C SER A 211 8.20 1.40 -26.45
N LEU A 212 8.64 1.12 -25.20
CA LEU A 212 9.62 1.94 -24.47
C LEU A 212 10.97 2.04 -25.18
N THR A 213 11.33 1.03 -25.97
CA THR A 213 12.59 0.97 -26.75
C THR A 213 12.39 1.31 -28.23
N GLY A 214 11.17 1.69 -28.62
CA GLY A 214 10.81 2.12 -29.97
C GLY A 214 11.16 3.58 -30.25
N SER A 215 10.49 4.24 -31.20
CA SER A 215 10.71 5.67 -31.49
C SER A 215 10.42 6.58 -30.28
N PRO A 216 10.96 7.81 -30.22
CA PRO A 216 10.70 8.73 -29.11
C PRO A 216 9.22 8.95 -28.82
N GLU A 217 8.39 9.05 -29.86
CA GLU A 217 6.94 9.17 -29.75
C GLU A 217 6.30 7.92 -29.10
N LYS A 218 6.67 6.72 -29.56
CA LYS A 218 6.18 5.46 -28.98
C LYS A 218 6.60 5.30 -27.52
N ALA A 219 7.85 5.63 -27.20
CA ALA A 219 8.37 5.58 -25.84
C ALA A 219 7.67 6.60 -24.92
N SER A 220 7.45 7.83 -25.41
CA SER A 220 6.72 8.89 -24.68
C SER A 220 5.27 8.46 -24.38
N ASN A 221 4.58 7.88 -25.36
CA ASN A 221 3.23 7.35 -25.17
C ASN A 221 3.22 6.16 -24.20
N ALA A 222 4.15 5.20 -24.33
CA ALA A 222 4.28 4.08 -23.42
C ALA A 222 4.54 4.52 -21.98
N LEU A 223 5.41 5.52 -21.76
CA LEU A 223 5.66 6.09 -20.43
C LEU A 223 4.40 6.71 -19.82
N ARG A 224 3.55 7.36 -20.62
CA ARG A 224 2.27 7.92 -20.15
C ARG A 224 1.30 6.82 -19.75
N GLU A 225 1.19 5.78 -20.54
CA GLU A 225 0.27 4.66 -20.27
C GLU A 225 0.73 3.78 -19.10
N LEU A 226 2.05 3.60 -18.94
CA LEU A 226 2.65 2.78 -17.89
C LEU A 226 2.97 3.59 -16.62
N ASN A 227 2.58 4.86 -16.53
CA ASN A 227 2.93 5.75 -15.42
C ASN A 227 2.43 5.25 -14.04
N GLU A 228 1.43 4.38 -14.05
CA GLU A 228 0.73 3.81 -12.90
C GLU A 228 1.60 2.87 -12.02
N PHE A 229 2.73 2.39 -12.54
CA PHE A 229 3.62 1.47 -11.83
C PHE A 229 4.59 2.13 -10.85
N GLY A 230 4.42 3.43 -10.60
CA GLY A 230 5.25 4.19 -9.67
C GLY A 230 6.58 4.55 -10.31
N GLY A 231 6.54 5.53 -11.21
CA GLY A 231 7.75 6.23 -11.61
C GLY A 231 8.48 6.74 -10.37
N ASN A 232 9.77 6.44 -10.30
CA ASN A 232 10.81 7.06 -9.46
C ASN A 232 10.97 8.60 -9.66
N GLY A 233 9.92 9.29 -10.12
CA GLY A 233 9.92 10.71 -10.47
C GLY A 233 10.49 11.03 -11.85
N TRP A 234 11.07 10.07 -12.57
CA TRP A 234 11.77 10.35 -13.84
C TRP A 234 10.88 10.31 -15.09
N ASN A 235 9.67 9.75 -15.04
CA ASN A 235 8.79 9.63 -16.21
C ASN A 235 8.52 10.98 -16.89
N ARG A 236 8.30 12.05 -16.11
CA ARG A 236 8.11 13.40 -16.66
C ARG A 236 9.34 13.88 -17.41
N PHE A 237 10.52 13.76 -16.79
CA PHE A 237 11.80 14.11 -17.41
C PHE A 237 12.02 13.32 -18.70
N LEU A 238 11.79 12.00 -18.67
CA LEU A 238 11.95 11.14 -19.85
C LEU A 238 11.00 11.57 -20.97
N ILE A 239 9.71 11.81 -20.67
CA ILE A 239 8.73 12.30 -21.65
C ILE A 239 9.18 13.65 -22.25
N GLU A 240 9.56 14.61 -21.41
CA GLU A 240 10.03 15.93 -21.87
C GLU A 240 11.31 15.81 -22.72
N TYR A 241 12.23 14.92 -22.34
CA TYR A 241 13.43 14.64 -23.10
C TYR A 241 13.09 14.05 -24.47
N LEU A 242 12.26 13.00 -24.50
CA LEU A 242 11.86 12.30 -25.73
C LEU A 242 11.13 13.20 -26.74
N ASN A 243 10.41 14.22 -26.27
CA ASN A 243 9.73 15.15 -27.15
C ASN A 243 10.69 16.15 -27.84
N ASN A 244 11.90 16.34 -27.29
CA ASN A 244 12.85 17.37 -27.75
C ASN A 244 14.16 16.79 -28.30
N PHE A 245 14.49 15.56 -27.92
CA PHE A 245 15.78 14.92 -28.16
C PHE A 245 15.62 13.49 -28.69
N ASP A 246 16.66 13.00 -29.36
CA ASP A 246 16.66 11.68 -29.99
C ASP A 246 17.18 10.61 -29.02
N ILE A 247 16.40 9.55 -28.82
CA ILE A 247 16.72 8.43 -27.91
C ILE A 247 18.02 7.72 -28.24
N TYR A 248 18.43 7.70 -29.51
CA TYR A 248 19.57 6.90 -29.95
C TYR A 248 20.90 7.58 -29.69
N LYS A 249 20.88 8.79 -29.14
CA LYS A 249 22.07 9.63 -29.00
C LYS A 249 22.48 9.91 -27.56
N GLU A 250 21.67 9.52 -26.58
CA GLU A 250 21.97 9.76 -25.16
C GLU A 250 21.94 8.43 -24.38
N PRO A 251 23.13 7.88 -24.02
CA PRO A 251 23.24 6.58 -23.36
C PRO A 251 22.51 6.49 -22.03
N PHE A 252 22.45 7.56 -21.25
CA PHE A 252 21.82 7.54 -19.93
C PHE A 252 20.29 7.37 -20.03
N VAL A 253 19.61 8.15 -20.88
CA VAL A 253 18.16 8.04 -21.13
C VAL A 253 17.80 6.66 -21.68
N ARG A 254 18.59 6.14 -22.62
CA ARG A 254 18.39 4.78 -23.15
C ARG A 254 18.48 3.73 -22.04
N GLN A 255 19.48 3.82 -21.17
CA GLN A 255 19.64 2.90 -20.04
C GLN A 255 18.48 3.03 -19.03
N MET A 256 18.00 4.25 -18.76
CA MET A 256 16.83 4.48 -17.90
C MET A 256 15.58 3.78 -18.43
N LEU A 257 15.32 3.84 -19.74
CA LEU A 257 14.19 3.18 -20.39
C LEU A 257 14.32 1.66 -20.36
N LEU A 258 15.51 1.11 -20.63
CA LEU A 258 15.79 -0.33 -20.54
C LEU A 258 15.61 -0.86 -19.11
N ASN A 259 16.09 -0.12 -18.12
CA ASN A 259 15.92 -0.48 -16.72
C ASN A 259 14.44 -0.48 -16.32
N TYR A 260 13.66 0.50 -16.81
CA TYR A 260 12.23 0.54 -16.57
C TYR A 260 11.49 -0.62 -17.24
N GLN A 261 11.81 -0.92 -18.50
CA GLN A 261 11.29 -2.08 -19.23
C GLN A 261 11.55 -3.38 -18.46
N ALA A 262 12.79 -3.62 -18.06
CA ALA A 262 13.16 -4.82 -17.30
C ALA A 262 12.47 -4.89 -15.93
N PHE A 263 12.29 -3.77 -15.24
CA PHE A 263 11.51 -3.70 -14.01
C PHE A 263 10.04 -4.12 -14.23
N LEU A 264 9.38 -3.57 -15.26
CA LEU A 264 7.99 -3.89 -15.56
C LEU A 264 7.80 -5.36 -15.93
N VAL A 265 8.71 -5.94 -16.73
CA VAL A 265 8.65 -7.38 -17.05
C VAL A 265 8.87 -8.23 -15.80
N LYS A 266 9.78 -7.83 -14.91
CA LYS A 266 9.96 -8.51 -13.62
C LYS A 266 8.69 -8.46 -12.76
N GLU A 267 8.00 -7.32 -12.69
CA GLU A 267 6.73 -7.20 -11.96
C GLU A 267 5.63 -8.09 -12.57
N LEU A 268 5.56 -8.22 -13.90
CA LEU A 268 4.66 -9.17 -14.57
C LEU A 268 5.01 -10.63 -14.23
N ARG A 269 6.27 -11.03 -14.39
CA ARG A 269 6.72 -12.40 -14.09
C ARG A 269 6.49 -12.79 -12.63
N THR A 270 6.95 -11.94 -11.71
CA THR A 270 7.06 -12.30 -10.28
C THR A 270 5.82 -11.96 -9.46
N LYS A 271 4.95 -11.07 -9.94
CA LYS A 271 3.76 -10.61 -9.21
C LYS A 271 2.48 -10.58 -10.04
N SER A 272 2.55 -10.89 -11.33
CA SER A 272 1.42 -10.80 -12.27
C SER A 272 0.74 -9.44 -12.19
N ARG A 273 1.55 -8.39 -12.08
CA ARG A 273 1.08 -7.02 -11.83
C ARG A 273 0.61 -6.37 -13.12
N ILE A 274 -0.62 -6.68 -13.55
CA ILE A 274 -1.19 -6.23 -14.83
C ILE A 274 -1.99 -4.94 -14.61
N SER A 275 -1.69 -3.86 -15.34
CA SER A 275 -2.42 -2.57 -15.21
C SER A 275 -3.84 -2.66 -15.79
N ILE A 276 -4.80 -2.01 -15.11
CA ILE A 276 -6.18 -1.85 -15.55
C ILE A 276 -6.57 -0.38 -15.45
N LYS A 277 -6.87 0.25 -16.59
CA LYS A 277 -7.28 1.66 -16.67
C LYS A 277 -8.61 1.96 -15.95
N LEU A 278 -9.52 1.00 -15.94
CA LEU A 278 -10.85 1.06 -15.32
C LEU A 278 -10.83 0.48 -13.91
N SER A 279 -9.82 0.85 -13.12
CA SER A 279 -9.67 0.39 -11.74
C SER A 279 -9.03 1.43 -10.84
N TRP A 280 -9.39 1.47 -9.55
CA TRP A 280 -8.88 2.46 -8.59
C TRP A 280 -8.72 1.85 -7.20
N ASN A 281 -7.88 2.46 -6.36
CA ASN A 281 -7.83 2.18 -4.93
C ASN A 281 -8.31 3.42 -4.18
N LEU A 282 -9.49 3.35 -3.56
CA LEU A 282 -10.12 4.49 -2.89
C LEU A 282 -10.29 4.23 -1.39
N LEU A 283 -10.29 5.30 -0.60
CA LEU A 283 -10.65 5.22 0.82
C LEU A 283 -12.15 4.94 0.96
N GLY A 284 -12.51 4.05 1.89
CA GLY A 284 -13.90 3.80 2.24
C GLY A 284 -14.47 4.89 3.15
N VAL A 285 -15.72 5.29 2.91
CA VAL A 285 -16.49 6.17 3.78
C VAL A 285 -17.94 5.71 3.96
N SER A 286 -18.63 6.25 4.96
CA SER A 286 -20.01 5.90 5.31
C SER A 286 -21.03 6.88 4.72
N ASP A 287 -22.15 6.37 4.21
CA ASP A 287 -23.29 7.17 3.78
C ASP A 287 -24.14 7.68 4.96
N GLU A 288 -23.83 8.87 5.48
CA GLU A 288 -24.65 9.50 6.53
C GLU A 288 -26.04 9.97 6.04
N THR A 289 -26.29 10.01 4.72
CA THR A 289 -27.62 10.34 4.18
C THR A 289 -28.61 9.18 4.33
N ARG A 290 -28.12 7.94 4.43
CA ARG A 290 -28.91 6.68 4.46
C ARG A 290 -29.76 6.44 3.21
N ILE A 291 -29.27 6.89 2.05
CA ILE A 291 -29.98 6.73 0.77
C ILE A 291 -29.51 5.46 0.07
N LEU A 292 -28.21 5.13 0.15
CA LEU A 292 -27.67 3.91 -0.43
C LEU A 292 -28.30 2.68 0.24
N ARG A 293 -28.76 1.75 -0.60
CA ARG A 293 -29.26 0.45 -0.15
C ARG A 293 -28.11 -0.55 -0.08
N TYR A 294 -28.31 -1.62 0.68
CA TYR A 294 -27.41 -2.77 0.64
C TYR A 294 -27.25 -3.29 -0.80
N GLY A 295 -26.01 -3.58 -1.17
CA GLY A 295 -25.59 -3.93 -2.54
C GLY A 295 -25.21 -2.73 -3.41
N GLN A 296 -25.45 -1.50 -2.95
CA GLN A 296 -25.13 -0.27 -3.69
C GLN A 296 -23.91 0.45 -3.12
N VAL A 297 -23.21 1.20 -3.97
CA VAL A 297 -22.13 2.13 -3.60
C VAL A 297 -22.23 3.42 -4.40
N PHE A 298 -21.71 4.52 -3.86
CA PHE A 298 -21.52 5.75 -4.63
C PHE A 298 -20.02 6.01 -4.83
N ILE A 299 -19.63 6.30 -6.07
CA ILE A 299 -18.24 6.56 -6.46
C ILE A 299 -18.21 7.71 -7.47
N GLN A 300 -17.59 8.82 -7.07
CA GLN A 300 -17.32 9.96 -7.93
C GLN A 300 -15.80 10.16 -8.05
N ILE A 301 -15.28 9.97 -9.26
CA ILE A 301 -13.86 10.05 -9.58
C ILE A 301 -13.54 11.42 -10.14
N ASN A 302 -12.50 12.07 -9.64
CA ASN A 302 -11.92 13.26 -10.24
C ASN A 302 -10.45 13.00 -10.61
N LYS A 303 -10.15 13.10 -11.92
CA LYS A 303 -8.79 12.85 -12.47
C LYS A 303 -7.93 14.13 -12.55
N ASN A 304 -8.50 15.29 -12.22
CA ASN A 304 -7.79 16.56 -12.14
C ASN A 304 -8.34 17.41 -10.98
N ASP A 305 -7.61 17.42 -9.86
CA ASP A 305 -7.97 18.16 -8.64
C ASP A 305 -8.17 19.67 -8.83
N GLN A 306 -7.82 20.25 -9.98
CA GLN A 306 -8.03 21.68 -10.30
C GLN A 306 -9.29 21.94 -11.15
N GLN A 307 -9.96 20.91 -11.66
CA GLN A 307 -11.08 21.04 -12.59
C GLN A 307 -12.25 20.13 -12.21
N ILE A 308 -13.35 20.72 -11.74
CA ILE A 308 -14.61 20.00 -11.41
C ILE A 308 -15.19 19.30 -12.64
N GLU A 309 -15.00 19.87 -13.84
CA GLU A 309 -15.49 19.31 -15.11
C GLU A 309 -14.83 17.98 -15.50
N SER A 310 -13.77 17.57 -14.81
CA SER A 310 -13.10 16.27 -15.01
C SER A 310 -13.63 15.16 -14.10
N THR A 311 -14.81 15.37 -13.51
CA THR A 311 -15.47 14.40 -12.63
C THR A 311 -16.28 13.37 -13.41
N GLU A 312 -16.24 12.13 -12.96
CA GLU A 312 -16.94 10.98 -13.52
C GLU A 312 -17.66 10.25 -12.38
N ILE A 313 -18.99 10.16 -12.45
CA ILE A 313 -19.78 9.35 -11.51
C ILE A 313 -19.93 7.96 -12.12
N LEU A 314 -19.44 6.94 -11.41
CA LEU A 314 -19.58 5.56 -11.88
C LEU A 314 -21.02 5.10 -11.70
N GLN A 315 -21.54 4.40 -12.70
CA GLN A 315 -22.87 3.79 -12.68
C GLN A 315 -22.79 2.38 -13.25
N GLY A 316 -23.62 1.48 -12.70
CA GLY A 316 -23.66 0.09 -13.11
C GLY A 316 -22.79 -0.83 -12.25
N PRO A 317 -22.57 -2.08 -12.70
CA PRO A 317 -21.89 -3.08 -11.90
C PRO A 317 -20.40 -2.76 -11.74
N VAL A 318 -19.92 -2.88 -10.51
CA VAL A 318 -18.51 -2.75 -10.15
C VAL A 318 -18.07 -3.94 -9.30
N ILE A 319 -16.80 -4.29 -9.39
CA ILE A 319 -16.16 -5.20 -8.44
C ILE A 319 -15.40 -4.38 -7.42
N VAL A 320 -15.53 -4.77 -6.16
CA VAL A 320 -14.84 -4.18 -5.03
C VAL A 320 -14.18 -5.28 -4.21
N THR A 321 -12.94 -5.08 -3.79
CA THR A 321 -12.26 -5.95 -2.82
C THR A 321 -11.27 -5.17 -1.98
N ARG A 322 -10.74 -5.80 -0.94
CA ARG A 322 -9.68 -5.27 -0.09
C ARG A 322 -8.49 -6.23 -0.13
N ASN A 323 -7.29 -5.68 -0.32
CA ASN A 323 -6.08 -6.48 -0.25
C ASN A 323 -5.56 -6.54 1.20
N PRO A 324 -5.08 -7.70 1.68
CA PRO A 324 -5.11 -9.01 1.01
C PRO A 324 -6.51 -9.65 0.99
N CYS A 325 -6.84 -10.38 -0.08
CA CYS A 325 -8.09 -11.15 -0.25
C CYS A 325 -7.79 -12.62 -0.52
N PHE A 326 -8.45 -13.56 0.14
CA PHE A 326 -8.13 -15.00 0.03
C PHE A 326 -9.36 -15.86 -0.15
N HIS A 327 -10.47 -15.48 0.46
CA HIS A 327 -11.73 -16.19 0.32
C HIS A 327 -12.44 -15.74 -0.97
N PRO A 328 -13.11 -16.64 -1.71
CA PRO A 328 -13.93 -16.28 -2.88
C PRO A 328 -14.93 -15.15 -2.62
N GLY A 329 -15.49 -15.11 -1.39
CA GLY A 329 -16.40 -14.07 -0.93
C GLY A 329 -15.78 -12.68 -0.69
N ASP A 330 -14.45 -12.56 -0.69
CA ASP A 330 -13.73 -11.28 -0.43
C ASP A 330 -13.81 -10.31 -1.61
N ILE A 331 -14.19 -10.81 -2.79
CA ILE A 331 -14.45 -9.98 -3.95
C ILE A 331 -15.97 -9.85 -4.09
N ARG A 332 -16.46 -8.61 -4.04
CA ARG A 332 -17.89 -8.29 -4.12
C ARG A 332 -18.21 -7.62 -5.44
N ARG A 333 -19.21 -8.12 -6.14
CA ARG A 333 -19.95 -7.40 -7.17
C ARG A 333 -21.01 -6.53 -6.49
N LEU A 334 -20.90 -5.22 -6.67
CA LEU A 334 -21.81 -4.20 -6.14
C LEU A 334 -22.35 -3.34 -7.30
N GLU A 335 -23.38 -2.55 -7.04
CA GLU A 335 -23.96 -1.63 -8.01
C GLU A 335 -23.55 -0.19 -7.68
N ALA A 336 -22.79 0.45 -8.56
CA ALA A 336 -22.52 1.87 -8.45
C ALA A 336 -23.76 2.66 -8.91
N VAL A 337 -24.23 3.59 -8.08
CA VAL A 337 -25.43 4.39 -8.33
C VAL A 337 -25.18 5.87 -8.12
N ASP A 338 -25.83 6.69 -8.93
CA ASP A 338 -25.78 8.15 -8.77
C ASP A 338 -26.77 8.63 -7.70
N ILE A 339 -26.24 9.23 -6.63
CA ILE A 339 -27.02 9.82 -5.54
C ILE A 339 -26.66 11.31 -5.43
N PRO A 340 -27.56 12.23 -5.85
CA PRO A 340 -27.30 13.67 -5.80
C PRO A 340 -26.90 14.22 -4.43
N ALA A 341 -27.43 13.64 -3.35
CA ALA A 341 -27.09 14.05 -1.98
C ALA A 341 -25.65 13.68 -1.55
N LEU A 342 -24.97 12.81 -2.32
CA LEU A 342 -23.58 12.41 -2.08
C LEU A 342 -22.59 13.10 -3.01
N HIS A 343 -23.07 13.95 -3.92
CA HIS A 343 -22.21 14.74 -4.80
C HIS A 343 -21.26 15.61 -3.97
N GLY A 344 -20.00 15.68 -4.40
CA GLY A 344 -18.93 16.36 -3.66
C GLY A 344 -18.11 15.44 -2.76
N LEU A 345 -18.56 14.20 -2.53
CA LEU A 345 -17.70 13.13 -2.02
C LEU A 345 -16.90 12.52 -3.18
N MET A 346 -15.75 13.12 -3.47
CA MET A 346 -14.86 12.75 -4.56
C MET A 346 -13.73 11.82 -4.08
N ASN A 347 -13.30 10.93 -4.96
CA ASN A 347 -12.13 10.06 -4.77
C ASN A 347 -12.20 9.19 -3.51
N VAL A 348 -13.41 8.80 -3.15
CA VAL A 348 -13.76 7.87 -2.08
C VAL A 348 -14.81 6.90 -2.60
N ILE A 349 -14.95 5.75 -1.94
CA ILE A 349 -16.09 4.86 -2.12
C ILE A 349 -17.02 4.98 -0.92
N VAL A 350 -18.27 5.34 -1.16
CA VAL A 350 -19.28 5.51 -0.12
C VAL A 350 -20.08 4.23 0.02
N PHE A 351 -20.12 3.68 1.23
CA PHE A 351 -20.85 2.47 1.58
C PHE A 351 -22.14 2.78 2.35
N PRO A 352 -23.20 1.97 2.16
CA PRO A 352 -24.44 2.09 2.91
C PRO A 352 -24.19 1.79 4.39
N ILE A 353 -24.92 2.47 5.26
CA ILE A 353 -24.91 2.22 6.72
C ILE A 353 -26.14 1.44 7.21
N ASP A 354 -26.76 0.70 6.30
CA ASP A 354 -27.92 -0.15 6.56
C ASP A 354 -27.85 -1.41 5.68
N GLY A 355 -28.40 -2.51 6.20
CA GLY A 355 -28.32 -3.81 5.55
C GLY A 355 -28.04 -4.95 6.54
N PRO A 356 -27.92 -6.19 6.05
CA PRO A 356 -27.59 -7.34 6.88
C PRO A 356 -26.15 -7.32 7.40
N ARG A 357 -25.20 -6.80 6.60
CA ARG A 357 -23.77 -6.77 6.90
C ARG A 357 -23.10 -5.55 6.22
N PRO A 358 -22.10 -4.89 6.83
CA PRO A 358 -21.34 -3.83 6.17
C PRO A 358 -20.49 -4.39 5.04
N HIS A 359 -20.56 -3.81 3.84
CA HIS A 359 -19.70 -4.23 2.72
C HIS A 359 -18.20 -4.18 3.00
N PRO A 360 -17.64 -3.18 3.73
CA PRO A 360 -16.24 -3.22 4.16
C PRO A 360 -15.86 -4.53 4.86
N GLU A 361 -16.74 -5.01 5.73
CA GLU A 361 -16.53 -6.21 6.53
C GLU A 361 -16.62 -7.50 5.68
N GLU A 362 -17.46 -7.49 4.64
CA GLU A 362 -17.56 -8.59 3.66
C GLU A 362 -16.26 -8.80 2.87
N MET A 363 -15.41 -7.78 2.79
CA MET A 363 -14.17 -7.78 2.01
C MET A 363 -12.96 -7.96 2.93
N SER A 364 -12.63 -9.22 3.21
CA SER A 364 -11.52 -9.60 4.08
C SER A 364 -11.65 -9.09 5.53
N GLY A 365 -12.85 -8.78 6.04
CA GLY A 365 -13.03 -8.21 7.39
C GLY A 365 -12.54 -6.76 7.51
N GLY A 366 -12.72 -5.95 6.47
CA GLY A 366 -12.32 -4.55 6.47
C GLY A 366 -13.21 -3.65 7.33
N ASP A 367 -12.72 -2.45 7.62
CA ASP A 367 -13.42 -1.41 8.36
C ASP A 367 -13.31 -0.05 7.65
N LEU A 368 -13.71 1.04 8.31
CA LEU A 368 -13.60 2.41 7.79
C LEU A 368 -12.59 3.24 8.60
N ASP A 369 -11.59 2.62 9.23
CA ASP A 369 -10.53 3.29 10.01
C ASP A 369 -9.36 3.83 9.13
N GLY A 370 -9.49 3.57 7.83
CA GLY A 370 -8.62 4.01 6.76
C GLY A 370 -8.27 2.91 5.78
N ASP A 371 -9.05 1.82 5.71
CA ASP A 371 -8.92 0.83 4.66
C ASP A 371 -9.14 1.44 3.26
N THR A 372 -8.43 0.89 2.29
CA THR A 372 -8.58 1.22 0.87
C THR A 372 -9.12 0.03 0.10
N PHE A 373 -10.07 0.29 -0.77
CA PHE A 373 -10.78 -0.71 -1.56
C PHE A 373 -10.36 -0.61 -3.01
N TRP A 374 -9.97 -1.75 -3.56
CA TRP A 374 -9.73 -1.92 -4.99
C TRP A 374 -11.08 -2.02 -5.69
N ILE A 375 -11.29 -1.16 -6.68
CA ILE A 375 -12.53 -1.05 -7.44
C ILE A 375 -12.19 -1.29 -8.90
N CYS A 376 -13.02 -2.03 -9.62
CA CYS A 376 -12.92 -2.19 -11.06
C CYS A 376 -14.29 -2.20 -11.71
N ASN A 377 -14.44 -1.41 -12.77
CA ASN A 377 -15.65 -1.36 -13.60
C ASN A 377 -15.38 -1.82 -15.05
N ASP A 378 -14.31 -2.58 -15.29
CA ASP A 378 -14.06 -3.21 -16.58
C ASP A 378 -15.09 -4.33 -16.81
N PRO A 379 -15.97 -4.23 -17.84
CA PRO A 379 -17.02 -5.22 -18.08
C PRO A 379 -16.50 -6.64 -18.29
N GLN A 380 -15.24 -6.80 -18.72
CA GLN A 380 -14.63 -8.11 -18.93
C GLN A 380 -14.28 -8.83 -17.61
N LEU A 381 -14.22 -8.10 -16.50
CA LEU A 381 -13.87 -8.65 -15.19
C LEU A 381 -15.08 -8.81 -14.27
N ILE A 382 -16.25 -8.30 -14.64
CA ILE A 382 -17.49 -8.40 -13.85
C ILE A 382 -18.02 -9.84 -13.87
N PHE A 383 -17.90 -10.57 -12.75
CA PHE A 383 -18.50 -11.90 -12.58
C PHE A 383 -20.00 -11.82 -12.25
N HIS A 384 -20.70 -12.95 -12.26
CA HIS A 384 -22.18 -12.94 -12.21
C HIS A 384 -22.75 -12.84 -10.79
N THR A 385 -22.27 -13.67 -9.86
CA THR A 385 -22.89 -13.87 -8.55
C THR A 385 -21.84 -13.82 -7.45
N ASN A 386 -22.16 -13.12 -6.36
CA ASN A 386 -21.33 -13.09 -5.16
C ASN A 386 -21.36 -14.46 -4.47
N GLU A 387 -20.17 -14.92 -4.07
CA GLU A 387 -20.05 -15.98 -3.07
C GLU A 387 -20.44 -15.44 -1.70
N GLU A 388 -20.80 -16.33 -0.77
CA GLU A 388 -21.09 -15.90 0.61
C GLU A 388 -19.83 -15.28 1.25
N PRO A 389 -19.96 -14.10 1.88
CA PRO A 389 -18.83 -13.44 2.52
C PRO A 389 -18.38 -14.27 3.71
N PHE A 390 -17.07 -14.40 3.87
CA PHE A 390 -16.50 -15.17 4.97
C PHE A 390 -16.84 -14.54 6.33
N ASP A 391 -17.10 -15.36 7.35
CA ASP A 391 -17.34 -14.84 8.70
C ASP A 391 -16.02 -14.65 9.44
N TYR A 392 -15.69 -13.39 9.72
CA TYR A 392 -14.45 -12.98 10.38
C TYR A 392 -14.61 -12.86 11.91
N HIS A 393 -15.82 -13.06 12.47
CA HIS A 393 -16.10 -12.80 13.89
C HIS A 393 -15.54 -13.83 14.86
N ASP A 394 -15.39 -15.09 14.44
CA ASP A 394 -14.97 -16.20 15.32
C ASP A 394 -13.67 -15.91 16.09
N GLN A 395 -12.78 -15.11 15.51
CA GLN A 395 -11.43 -14.85 16.03
C GLN A 395 -11.39 -13.74 17.10
N ALA A 396 -12.30 -12.77 17.03
CA ALA A 396 -12.37 -11.68 18.01
C ALA A 396 -12.85 -12.20 19.38
N VAL A 397 -13.75 -13.20 19.36
CA VAL A 397 -14.36 -13.80 20.54
C VAL A 397 -13.33 -14.54 21.41
N GLU A 398 -12.34 -15.22 20.81
CA GLU A 398 -11.30 -15.93 21.57
C GLU A 398 -10.35 -14.98 22.29
N ALA A 399 -9.93 -13.90 21.61
CA ALA A 399 -9.10 -12.86 22.21
C ALA A 399 -9.81 -12.11 23.34
N GLU A 400 -11.13 -11.91 23.23
CA GLU A 400 -11.94 -11.32 24.31
C GLU A 400 -12.08 -12.26 25.51
N LYS A 401 -12.24 -13.57 25.29
CA LYS A 401 -12.24 -14.56 26.37
C LYS A 401 -10.93 -14.58 27.15
N GLU A 402 -9.79 -14.53 26.46
CA GLU A 402 -8.47 -14.48 27.11
C GLU A 402 -8.25 -13.16 27.89
N ALA A 403 -8.74 -12.04 27.35
CA ALA A 403 -8.74 -10.75 28.04
C ALA A 403 -9.55 -10.80 29.35
N GLN A 404 -10.68 -11.50 29.31
CA GLN A 404 -11.60 -11.60 30.43
C GLN A 404 -11.09 -12.55 31.53
N MET A 405 -10.30 -13.56 31.16
CA MET A 405 -9.61 -14.44 32.12
C MET A 405 -8.48 -13.74 32.89
N ASN A 406 -7.93 -12.64 32.36
CA ASN A 406 -6.77 -11.94 32.92
C ASN A 406 -7.08 -10.51 33.41
N MET A 407 -8.34 -10.23 33.81
CA MET A 407 -8.77 -8.87 34.15
C MET A 407 -7.95 -8.17 35.24
N ASP A 408 -7.36 -8.92 36.16
CA ASP A 408 -6.59 -8.41 37.31
C ASP A 408 -5.08 -8.26 37.03
N LYS A 409 -4.58 -8.71 35.87
CA LYS A 409 -3.15 -8.60 35.54
C LYS A 409 -2.83 -7.21 35.00
N GLN A 410 -2.01 -6.45 35.74
CA GLN A 410 -1.41 -5.24 35.20
C GLN A 410 -0.31 -5.60 34.19
N LEU A 411 -0.48 -5.18 32.94
CA LEU A 411 0.49 -5.45 31.89
C LEU A 411 1.77 -4.64 32.09
N THR A 412 2.91 -5.28 31.84
CA THR A 412 4.24 -4.69 31.92
C THR A 412 4.88 -4.59 30.54
N ILE A 413 5.96 -3.81 30.43
CA ILE A 413 6.77 -3.75 29.21
C ILE A 413 7.41 -5.10 28.89
N ASN A 414 7.67 -5.94 29.90
CA ASN A 414 8.17 -7.29 29.69
C ASN A 414 7.14 -8.17 28.98
N ASP A 415 5.85 -8.04 29.30
CA ASP A 415 4.79 -8.77 28.59
C ASP A 415 4.77 -8.37 27.10
N ILE A 416 4.93 -7.07 26.79
CA ILE A 416 5.02 -6.57 25.40
C ILE A 416 6.27 -7.10 24.69
N CYS A 417 7.43 -7.15 25.36
CA CYS A 417 8.65 -7.72 24.81
C CYS A 417 8.51 -9.22 24.53
N ASN A 418 7.85 -9.96 25.43
CA ASN A 418 7.59 -11.39 25.24
C ASN A 418 6.66 -11.62 24.05
N PHE A 419 5.57 -10.85 23.96
CA PHE A 419 4.66 -10.91 22.82
C PHE A 419 5.38 -10.61 21.49
N PHE A 420 6.35 -9.68 21.46
CA PHE A 420 7.16 -9.43 20.27
C PHE A 420 7.95 -10.67 19.82
N VAL A 421 8.55 -11.40 20.76
CA VAL A 421 9.30 -12.63 20.48
C VAL A 421 8.38 -13.76 20.04
N GLU A 422 7.27 -13.96 20.77
CA GLU A 422 6.23 -14.94 20.43
C GLU A 422 5.68 -14.70 19.02
N TYR A 423 5.46 -13.43 18.66
CA TYR A 423 5.03 -13.06 17.32
C TYR A 423 6.02 -13.53 16.26
N ILE A 424 7.32 -13.25 16.44
CA ILE A 424 8.36 -13.66 15.48
C ILE A 424 8.42 -15.18 15.34
N GLU A 425 8.30 -15.92 16.44
CA GLU A 425 8.35 -17.38 16.41
C GLU A 425 7.12 -18.02 15.73
N ALA A 426 5.96 -17.37 15.85
CA ALA A 426 4.69 -17.86 15.31
C ALA A 426 4.34 -17.29 13.92
N ASP A 427 5.06 -16.28 13.43
CA ASP A 427 4.80 -15.63 12.15
C ASP A 427 4.94 -16.61 10.97
N ASN A 428 3.80 -16.97 10.39
CA ASN A 428 3.69 -17.89 9.27
C ASN A 428 2.86 -17.31 8.12
N LEU A 429 2.57 -16.00 8.14
CA LEU A 429 1.67 -15.32 7.18
C LEU A 429 2.09 -15.58 5.72
N GLY A 430 3.38 -15.40 5.42
CA GLY A 430 3.92 -15.63 4.09
C GLY A 430 3.91 -17.10 3.67
N ILE A 431 3.98 -18.04 4.62
CA ILE A 431 3.90 -19.48 4.35
C ILE A 431 2.46 -19.84 3.98
N ILE A 432 1.47 -19.36 4.74
CA ILE A 432 0.04 -19.56 4.46
C ILE A 432 -0.30 -18.99 3.09
N ALA A 433 0.11 -17.75 2.80
CA ALA A 433 -0.16 -17.09 1.51
C ALA A 433 0.38 -17.87 0.31
N ASN A 434 1.65 -18.32 0.38
CA ASN A 434 2.26 -19.13 -0.67
C ASN A 434 1.59 -20.50 -0.83
N THR A 435 1.19 -21.10 0.28
CA THR A 435 0.53 -22.40 0.29
C THR A 435 -0.87 -22.31 -0.33
N HIS A 436 -1.61 -21.25 -0.02
CA HIS A 436 -2.90 -20.97 -0.65
C HIS A 436 -2.78 -20.86 -2.17
N MET A 437 -1.80 -20.08 -2.66
CA MET A 437 -1.56 -19.95 -4.11
C MET A 437 -1.22 -21.30 -4.75
N ALA A 438 -0.41 -22.13 -4.11
CA ALA A 438 -0.03 -23.45 -4.65
C ALA A 438 -1.23 -24.40 -4.74
N PHE A 439 -2.09 -24.44 -3.73
CA PHE A 439 -3.32 -25.26 -3.76
C PHE A 439 -4.35 -24.70 -4.75
N ALA A 440 -4.55 -23.39 -4.80
CA ALA A 440 -5.47 -22.75 -5.72
C ALA A 440 -5.06 -22.99 -7.19
N ASP A 441 -3.77 -23.15 -7.47
CA ASP A 441 -3.29 -23.55 -8.78
C ASP A 441 -3.49 -25.05 -9.07
N GLN A 442 -3.25 -25.90 -8.07
CA GLN A 442 -3.24 -27.35 -8.25
C GLN A 442 -4.66 -27.95 -8.35
N LEU A 443 -5.64 -27.36 -7.67
CA LEU A 443 -6.97 -27.91 -7.49
C LEU A 443 -7.96 -27.30 -8.49
N ILE A 444 -8.84 -28.14 -9.04
CA ILE A 444 -9.79 -27.75 -10.10
C ILE A 444 -10.76 -26.64 -9.66
N ASP A 445 -11.16 -26.64 -8.39
CA ASP A 445 -12.07 -25.63 -7.80
C ASP A 445 -11.34 -24.33 -7.42
N GLY A 446 -10.04 -24.23 -7.70
CA GLY A 446 -9.23 -23.05 -7.43
C GLY A 446 -9.32 -22.60 -5.97
N CYS A 447 -9.62 -21.31 -5.76
CA CYS A 447 -9.78 -20.73 -4.43
C CYS A 447 -11.01 -21.25 -3.66
N LYS A 448 -11.94 -21.95 -4.33
CA LYS A 448 -13.11 -22.57 -3.67
C LYS A 448 -12.80 -23.95 -3.08
N ALA A 449 -11.63 -24.50 -3.38
CA ALA A 449 -11.23 -25.80 -2.83
C ALA A 449 -11.07 -25.75 -1.31
N GLU A 450 -11.40 -26.86 -0.64
CA GLU A 450 -11.42 -26.95 0.83
C GLU A 450 -10.09 -26.54 1.51
N PRO A 451 -8.90 -26.95 1.01
CA PRO A 451 -7.63 -26.47 1.55
C PRO A 451 -7.46 -24.96 1.44
N CYS A 452 -7.92 -24.35 0.34
CA CYS A 452 -7.85 -22.90 0.13
C CYS A 452 -8.76 -22.16 1.11
N LEU A 453 -9.98 -22.64 1.36
CA LEU A 453 -10.90 -22.05 2.34
C LEU A 453 -10.33 -22.12 3.77
N LYS A 454 -9.72 -23.25 4.15
CA LYS A 454 -8.98 -23.37 5.43
C LYS A 454 -7.83 -22.37 5.51
N LEU A 455 -7.03 -22.27 4.46
CA LEU A 455 -5.89 -21.35 4.40
C LEU A 455 -6.33 -19.89 4.42
N ALA A 456 -7.47 -19.54 3.82
CA ALA A 456 -8.05 -18.20 3.90
C ALA A 456 -8.43 -17.85 5.34
N ARG A 457 -9.06 -18.78 6.08
CA ARG A 457 -9.34 -18.64 7.52
C ARG A 457 -8.05 -18.45 8.31
N MET A 458 -7.04 -19.28 8.09
CA MET A 458 -5.74 -19.17 8.76
C MET A 458 -5.02 -17.86 8.43
N HIS A 459 -5.11 -17.39 7.19
CA HIS A 459 -4.52 -16.14 6.76
C HIS A 459 -5.15 -14.95 7.50
N SER A 460 -6.47 -14.96 7.65
CA SER A 460 -7.18 -13.96 8.46
C SER A 460 -6.67 -13.92 9.91
N VAL A 461 -6.55 -15.08 10.58
CA VAL A 461 -5.96 -15.16 11.94
C VAL A 461 -4.56 -14.55 11.95
N ALA A 462 -3.72 -14.92 10.97
CA ALA A 462 -2.34 -14.45 10.91
C ALA A 462 -2.22 -12.93 10.71
N VAL A 463 -3.14 -12.30 9.95
CA VAL A 463 -3.17 -10.85 9.75
C VAL A 463 -3.52 -10.12 11.05
N ASP A 464 -4.50 -10.62 11.79
CA ASP A 464 -4.99 -10.00 13.01
C ASP A 464 -4.18 -10.37 14.26
N PHE A 465 -3.25 -11.33 14.17
CA PHE A 465 -2.36 -11.74 15.25
C PHE A 465 -1.68 -10.53 15.93
N ALA A 466 -1.23 -9.55 15.14
CA ALA A 466 -0.59 -8.33 15.64
C ALA A 466 -1.52 -7.45 16.51
N LYS A 467 -2.84 -7.61 16.40
CA LYS A 467 -3.86 -6.82 17.10
C LYS A 467 -4.59 -7.62 18.18
N ASN A 468 -4.82 -8.91 17.96
CA ASN A 468 -5.62 -9.76 18.84
C ASN A 468 -4.77 -10.71 19.71
N GLY A 469 -3.51 -10.98 19.33
CA GLY A 469 -2.60 -11.85 20.08
C GLY A 469 -2.78 -13.35 19.78
N VAL A 470 -3.69 -13.71 18.87
CA VAL A 470 -3.96 -15.10 18.49
C VAL A 470 -3.18 -15.44 17.23
N SER A 471 -2.24 -16.39 17.33
CA SER A 471 -1.46 -16.85 16.18
C SER A 471 -2.24 -17.85 15.33
N ALA A 472 -2.00 -17.83 14.01
CA ALA A 472 -2.55 -18.85 13.14
C ALA A 472 -1.90 -20.22 13.42
N PRO A 473 -2.67 -21.31 13.42
CA PRO A 473 -2.12 -22.64 13.69
C PRO A 473 -1.04 -23.01 12.67
N ARG A 474 -0.10 -23.87 13.06
CA ARG A 474 0.90 -24.39 12.11
C ARG A 474 0.22 -25.25 11.04
N LEU A 475 0.72 -25.16 9.80
CA LEU A 475 0.23 -26.00 8.70
C LEU A 475 0.36 -27.49 9.03
N THR A 476 -0.77 -28.19 9.04
CA THR A 476 -0.88 -29.64 9.14
C THR A 476 -0.38 -30.32 7.85
N PRO A 477 -0.04 -31.62 7.87
CA PRO A 477 0.50 -32.32 6.70
C PRO A 477 -0.39 -32.28 5.45
N ASP A 478 -1.72 -32.24 5.60
CA ASP A 478 -2.70 -32.11 4.52
C ASP A 478 -2.69 -30.72 3.88
N LEU A 479 -2.31 -29.67 4.63
CA LEU A 479 -2.16 -28.31 4.15
C LEU A 479 -0.71 -28.00 3.72
N ARG A 480 0.06 -29.02 3.31
CA ARG A 480 1.42 -28.84 2.78
C ARG A 480 1.51 -29.34 1.33
N PRO A 481 1.71 -28.45 0.35
CA PRO A 481 1.90 -28.85 -1.04
C PRO A 481 3.14 -29.74 -1.19
N LYS A 482 3.00 -30.85 -1.91
CA LYS A 482 4.11 -31.78 -2.21
C LYS A 482 4.93 -31.33 -3.42
N CYS A 483 4.29 -30.62 -4.34
CA CYS A 483 4.88 -30.02 -5.52
C CYS A 483 4.34 -28.59 -5.66
N TYR A 484 5.12 -27.73 -6.31
CA TYR A 484 4.78 -26.32 -6.51
C TYR A 484 4.70 -26.00 -8.01
N PRO A 485 3.84 -25.07 -8.43
CA PRO A 485 3.80 -24.64 -9.81
C PRO A 485 5.07 -23.87 -10.19
N HIS A 486 5.51 -24.02 -11.45
CA HIS A 486 6.77 -23.49 -11.95
C HIS A 486 6.93 -21.97 -11.78
N TYR A 487 5.84 -21.20 -11.90
CA TYR A 487 5.86 -19.73 -11.73
C TYR A 487 6.20 -19.26 -10.30
N MET A 488 6.20 -20.16 -9.32
CA MET A 488 6.63 -19.86 -7.93
C MET A 488 8.13 -20.00 -7.71
N GLU A 489 8.87 -20.55 -8.67
CA GLU A 489 10.35 -20.62 -8.68
C GLU A 489 10.96 -21.24 -7.41
N LYS A 490 10.31 -22.26 -6.83
CA LYS A 490 10.80 -22.98 -5.65
C LYS A 490 11.87 -24.01 -6.05
N ILE A 491 13.08 -23.52 -6.37
CA ILE A 491 14.21 -24.31 -6.90
C ILE A 491 14.57 -25.50 -6.00
N ASP A 492 14.39 -25.38 -4.68
CA ASP A 492 14.66 -26.42 -3.68
C ASP A 492 13.52 -27.44 -3.50
N LYS A 493 12.42 -27.33 -4.26
CA LYS A 493 11.23 -28.17 -4.16
C LYS A 493 10.90 -28.84 -5.50
N LEU A 494 10.11 -29.92 -5.42
CA LEU A 494 9.51 -30.53 -6.61
C LEU A 494 8.56 -29.54 -7.29
N GLN A 495 8.63 -29.47 -8.61
CA GLN A 495 7.85 -28.53 -9.41
C GLN A 495 7.07 -29.24 -10.51
N TYR A 496 5.92 -28.67 -10.89
CA TYR A 496 5.16 -29.04 -12.08
C TYR A 496 4.91 -27.82 -12.95
N HIS A 497 4.63 -28.04 -14.23
CA HIS A 497 4.26 -26.98 -15.14
C HIS A 497 2.75 -26.71 -15.05
N SER A 498 2.39 -25.58 -14.43
CA SER A 498 1.01 -25.16 -14.27
C SER A 498 0.37 -24.80 -15.61
N LYS A 499 -0.88 -25.22 -15.79
CA LYS A 499 -1.70 -24.88 -16.97
C LYS A 499 -2.78 -23.85 -16.65
N THR A 500 -2.84 -23.34 -15.43
CA THR A 500 -3.83 -22.33 -15.01
C THR A 500 -3.41 -20.94 -15.45
N VAL A 501 -4.28 -19.94 -15.22
CA VAL A 501 -4.01 -18.52 -15.47
C VAL A 501 -2.62 -18.05 -15.02
N LEU A 502 -2.14 -18.39 -13.82
CA LEU A 502 -0.84 -17.88 -13.35
C LEU A 502 0.35 -18.55 -14.04
N GLY A 503 0.24 -19.85 -14.33
CA GLY A 503 1.21 -20.57 -15.15
C GLY A 503 1.29 -20.00 -16.56
N GLN A 504 0.13 -19.81 -17.21
CA GLN A 504 0.03 -19.25 -18.56
C GLN A 504 0.58 -17.81 -18.64
N LEU A 505 0.27 -16.96 -17.65
CA LEU A 505 0.80 -15.60 -17.57
C LEU A 505 2.32 -15.61 -17.41
N TYR A 506 2.86 -16.48 -16.57
CA TYR A 506 4.30 -16.63 -16.40
C TYR A 506 4.98 -17.08 -17.70
N ASP A 507 4.43 -18.09 -18.37
CA ASP A 507 4.97 -18.60 -19.64
C ASP A 507 4.92 -17.55 -20.75
N GLN A 508 3.86 -16.73 -20.80
CA GLN A 508 3.78 -15.62 -21.73
C GLN A 508 4.92 -14.62 -21.52
N VAL A 509 5.29 -14.33 -20.26
CA VAL A 509 6.44 -13.46 -19.95
C VAL A 509 7.77 -14.14 -20.28
N GLU A 510 7.95 -15.43 -19.97
CA GLU A 510 9.20 -16.14 -20.29
C GLU A 510 9.43 -16.29 -21.81
N SER A 511 8.34 -16.46 -22.57
CA SER A 511 8.41 -16.45 -24.04
C SER A 511 8.77 -15.08 -24.61
N TYR A 512 8.54 -14.02 -23.83
CA TYR A 512 8.84 -12.64 -24.19
C TYR A 512 10.33 -12.38 -24.01
N LYS A 513 11.10 -12.58 -25.09
CA LYS A 513 12.53 -12.29 -25.12
C LYS A 513 12.76 -10.78 -25.03
N ILE A 514 13.14 -10.29 -23.85
CA ILE A 514 13.80 -9.00 -23.78
C ILE A 514 15.25 -9.21 -24.19
N ASP A 515 15.66 -8.60 -25.29
CA ASP A 515 17.07 -8.57 -25.65
C ASP A 515 17.81 -7.54 -24.80
N LEU A 516 18.07 -7.90 -23.54
CA LEU A 516 18.85 -7.09 -22.60
C LEU A 516 20.35 -7.06 -22.95
N ASN A 517 20.78 -7.88 -23.93
CA ASN A 517 22.18 -8.12 -24.25
C ASN A 517 22.62 -7.58 -25.61
N ASN A 518 21.72 -7.00 -26.42
CA ASN A 518 22.13 -6.37 -27.68
C ASN A 518 23.12 -5.22 -27.43
N ASP A 519 24.41 -5.54 -27.61
CA ASP A 519 25.56 -4.66 -27.85
C ASP A 519 25.58 -3.34 -27.05
N LEU A 520 25.20 -3.37 -25.78
CA LEU A 520 25.21 -2.21 -24.87
C LEU A 520 26.58 -1.54 -24.84
N GLU A 521 27.66 -2.30 -24.66
CA GLU A 521 29.01 -1.73 -24.63
C GLU A 521 29.53 -1.31 -26.01
N LYS A 522 29.08 -1.98 -27.09
CA LYS A 522 29.56 -1.70 -28.45
C LYS A 522 28.90 -0.45 -29.04
N GLN A 523 27.57 -0.33 -28.91
CA GLN A 523 26.84 0.84 -29.39
C GLN A 523 27.07 2.09 -28.53
N ILE A 524 27.22 1.96 -27.20
CA ILE A 524 27.53 3.11 -26.32
C ILE A 524 28.87 3.72 -26.71
N ASN A 525 29.88 2.90 -26.99
CA ASN A 525 31.20 3.38 -27.42
C ASN A 525 31.19 3.99 -28.84
N GLU A 526 30.30 3.54 -29.72
CA GLU A 526 30.19 4.05 -31.10
C GLU A 526 29.36 5.33 -31.21
N THR A 527 28.43 5.60 -30.27
CA THR A 527 27.58 6.81 -30.26
C THR A 527 28.02 7.91 -29.29
N SER A 528 29.04 7.66 -28.44
CA SER A 528 29.62 8.67 -27.54
C SER A 528 30.51 9.71 -28.26
N SER A 529 30.01 10.28 -29.36
CA SER A 529 30.47 11.58 -29.87
C SER A 529 29.77 12.68 -29.04
N PHE A 530 30.26 12.88 -27.83
CA PHE A 530 29.90 14.04 -27.01
C PHE A 530 30.70 15.27 -27.52
N PRO A 531 30.13 16.50 -27.54
CA PRO A 531 28.85 16.89 -26.94
C PRO A 531 27.68 16.86 -27.94
N TYR A 532 26.48 16.59 -27.41
CA TYR A 532 25.24 16.78 -28.16
C TYR A 532 25.09 18.26 -28.52
N VAL A 533 25.27 18.61 -29.79
CA VAL A 533 25.38 19.99 -30.27
C VAL A 533 24.20 20.87 -29.83
N LYS A 534 22.99 20.30 -29.66
CA LYS A 534 21.82 21.04 -29.17
C LYS A 534 21.86 21.48 -27.70
N LEU A 535 22.79 20.94 -26.89
CA LEU A 535 22.98 21.31 -25.48
C LEU A 535 24.12 22.33 -25.29
N ILE A 536 24.81 22.70 -26.38
CA ILE A 536 25.83 23.74 -26.38
C ILE A 536 25.10 25.08 -26.53
N ILE A 537 25.14 25.91 -25.48
CA ILE A 537 24.55 27.25 -25.46
C ILE A 537 25.67 28.28 -25.60
N ASP A 538 25.40 29.38 -26.30
CA ASP A 538 26.32 30.50 -26.40
C ASP A 538 26.76 30.99 -25.01
N GLY A 539 28.07 31.16 -24.82
CA GLY A 539 28.66 31.56 -23.54
C GLY A 539 28.97 30.40 -22.57
N ASN A 540 28.75 29.13 -22.95
CA ASN A 540 29.06 27.97 -22.09
C ASN A 540 30.51 27.93 -21.56
N ASN A 541 31.47 28.47 -22.34
CA ASN A 541 32.89 28.48 -22.02
C ASN A 541 33.17 29.16 -20.67
N HIS A 542 32.34 30.14 -20.27
CA HIS A 542 32.45 30.82 -18.97
C HIS A 542 32.17 29.87 -17.79
N TYR A 543 31.39 28.82 -17.99
CA TYR A 543 30.94 27.90 -16.95
C TYR A 543 31.67 26.55 -16.96
N MET A 544 32.51 26.27 -17.96
CA MET A 544 33.17 24.96 -18.13
C MET A 544 34.00 24.53 -16.92
N LYS A 545 34.68 25.48 -16.27
CA LYS A 545 35.48 25.19 -15.07
C LYS A 545 34.60 24.76 -13.89
N GLU A 546 33.53 25.51 -13.62
CA GLU A 546 32.57 25.23 -12.55
C GLU A 546 31.80 23.92 -12.82
N ALA A 547 31.37 23.72 -14.06
CA ALA A 547 30.71 22.48 -14.50
C ALA A 547 31.61 21.26 -14.29
N SER A 548 32.91 21.36 -14.58
CA SER A 548 33.88 20.28 -14.35
C SER A 548 34.05 19.96 -12.86
N ILE A 549 34.15 20.99 -12.01
CA ILE A 549 34.24 20.80 -10.55
C ILE A 549 32.98 20.09 -10.02
N THR A 550 31.80 20.58 -10.43
CA THR A 550 30.51 20.02 -10.02
C THR A 550 30.32 18.58 -10.50
N LYS A 551 30.65 18.30 -11.77
CA LYS A 551 30.58 16.94 -12.33
C LYS A 551 31.52 15.97 -11.62
N ASN A 552 32.73 16.40 -11.28
CA ASN A 552 33.69 15.59 -10.53
C ASN A 552 33.21 15.27 -9.11
N ALA A 553 32.55 16.22 -8.44
CA ALA A 553 31.95 16.00 -7.13
C ALA A 553 30.79 14.99 -7.22
N TYR A 554 29.89 15.18 -8.19
CA TYR A 554 28.81 14.25 -8.50
C TYR A 554 29.33 12.83 -8.77
N ASP A 555 30.31 12.67 -9.66
CA ASP A 555 30.87 11.37 -10.05
C ASP A 555 31.53 10.66 -8.87
N ARG A 556 32.15 11.40 -7.96
CA ARG A 556 32.77 10.84 -6.76
C ARG A 556 31.72 10.25 -5.83
N GLU A 557 30.65 10.99 -5.56
CA GLU A 557 29.56 10.52 -4.70
C GLU A 557 28.79 9.37 -5.34
N LEU A 558 28.49 9.45 -6.62
CA LEU A 558 27.83 8.37 -7.36
C LEU A 558 28.67 7.08 -7.35
N LYS A 559 29.97 7.17 -7.66
CA LYS A 559 30.88 6.00 -7.61
C LYS A 559 30.99 5.42 -6.20
N ARG A 560 30.90 6.24 -5.16
CA ARG A 560 30.86 5.77 -3.76
C ARG A 560 29.62 4.90 -3.50
N ILE A 561 28.43 5.36 -3.90
CA ILE A 561 27.18 4.60 -3.79
C ILE A 561 27.27 3.30 -4.62
N MET A 562 27.68 3.41 -5.88
CA MET A 562 27.81 2.26 -6.78
C MET A 562 28.75 1.19 -6.19
N ARG A 563 29.89 1.57 -5.62
CA ARG A 563 30.82 0.63 -4.98
C ARG A 563 30.26 0.05 -3.68
N GLN A 564 29.63 0.86 -2.84
CA GLN A 564 29.05 0.43 -1.56
C GLN A 564 28.00 -0.66 -1.77
N TYR A 565 27.12 -0.49 -2.77
CA TYR A 565 26.03 -1.41 -3.04
C TYR A 565 26.34 -2.44 -4.14
N GLY A 566 27.45 -2.30 -4.87
CA GLY A 566 27.80 -3.19 -5.97
C GLY A 566 26.93 -3.01 -7.22
N ILE A 567 26.60 -1.77 -7.56
CA ILE A 567 25.76 -1.40 -8.72
C ILE A 567 26.67 -0.94 -9.86
N LYS A 568 26.35 -1.34 -11.09
CA LYS A 568 27.23 -1.15 -12.26
C LYS A 568 26.98 0.13 -13.07
N SER A 569 25.77 0.68 -13.06
CA SER A 569 25.40 1.82 -13.91
C SER A 569 24.85 3.00 -13.09
N GLU A 570 25.03 4.22 -13.60
CA GLU A 570 24.41 5.44 -13.06
C GLU A 570 22.88 5.36 -13.10
N ALA A 571 22.33 4.86 -14.21
CA ALA A 571 20.90 4.72 -14.41
C ALA A 571 20.25 3.75 -13.41
N ASP A 572 20.90 2.65 -13.02
CA ASP A 572 20.40 1.73 -12.00
C ASP A 572 20.26 2.43 -10.65
N VAL A 573 21.27 3.25 -10.28
CA VAL A 573 21.27 4.02 -9.03
C VAL A 573 20.19 5.10 -9.06
N LEU A 574 20.15 5.92 -10.11
CA LEU A 574 19.22 7.05 -10.20
C LEU A 574 17.77 6.62 -10.41
N SER A 575 17.54 5.54 -11.17
CA SER A 575 16.20 4.99 -11.33
C SER A 575 15.73 4.18 -10.11
N GLY A 576 16.67 3.63 -9.34
CA GLY A 576 16.38 2.62 -8.32
C GLY A 576 15.86 1.29 -8.89
N TYR A 577 15.87 1.10 -10.22
CA TYR A 577 15.60 -0.17 -10.89
C TYR A 577 16.91 -0.92 -11.08
N ILE A 578 17.33 -1.63 -10.03
CA ILE A 578 18.63 -2.30 -10.01
C ILE A 578 18.47 -3.69 -10.59
N LEU A 579 19.11 -3.92 -11.74
CA LEU A 579 19.00 -5.19 -12.47
C LEU A 579 19.93 -6.26 -11.90
N LYS A 580 21.11 -5.86 -11.39
CA LYS A 580 22.10 -6.79 -10.86
C LYS A 580 22.99 -6.14 -9.81
N PHE A 581 23.10 -6.80 -8.65
CA PHE A 581 24.12 -6.52 -7.65
C PHE A 581 25.35 -7.40 -7.90
N THR A 582 26.55 -6.84 -7.87
CA THR A 582 27.81 -7.59 -8.01
C THR A 582 28.25 -8.24 -6.70
N THR A 583 27.78 -7.74 -5.56
CA THR A 583 28.10 -8.22 -4.22
C THR A 583 27.10 -9.29 -3.76
N LYS A 584 27.62 -10.46 -3.35
CA LYS A 584 26.82 -11.60 -2.89
C LYS A 584 25.93 -11.29 -1.68
N GLN A 585 26.30 -10.30 -0.86
CA GLN A 585 25.56 -9.84 0.32
C GLN A 585 24.18 -9.28 -0.07
N TYR A 586 24.10 -8.41 -1.08
CA TYR A 586 22.85 -7.79 -1.52
C TYR A 586 22.09 -8.64 -2.55
N ALA A 587 22.79 -9.50 -3.29
CA ALA A 587 22.17 -10.42 -4.26
C ALA A 587 21.25 -11.48 -3.62
N LYS A 588 21.38 -11.76 -2.31
CA LYS A 588 20.56 -12.73 -1.56
C LYS A 588 19.52 -12.08 -0.64
N GLN A 589 19.47 -10.75 -0.57
CA GLN A 589 18.57 -10.09 0.38
C GLN A 589 17.10 -10.21 -0.04
N ALA A 590 16.30 -10.81 0.84
CA ALA A 590 14.83 -10.80 0.76
C ALA A 590 14.22 -9.39 0.91
N LYS A 591 15.03 -8.37 1.25
CA LYS A 591 14.64 -6.98 1.57
C LYS A 591 15.10 -5.97 0.52
N LEU A 592 14.97 -6.31 -0.77
CA LEU A 592 15.28 -5.41 -1.90
C LEU A 592 14.58 -4.03 -1.81
N PHE A 593 13.41 -3.96 -1.15
CA PHE A 593 12.68 -2.72 -0.95
C PHE A 593 13.38 -1.75 0.04
N GLU A 594 13.86 -2.25 1.18
CA GLU A 594 14.59 -1.43 2.17
C GLU A 594 15.88 -0.89 1.55
N LEU A 595 16.62 -1.76 0.85
CA LEU A 595 17.83 -1.38 0.13
C LEU A 595 17.57 -0.29 -0.92
N ARG A 596 16.46 -0.37 -1.65
CA ARG A 596 16.06 0.66 -2.61
C ARG A 596 15.78 1.99 -1.92
N ASN A 597 15.18 1.99 -0.73
CA ASN A 597 14.92 3.22 0.03
C ASN A 597 16.23 3.87 0.52
N GLU A 598 17.18 3.07 1.01
CA GLU A 598 18.51 3.57 1.41
C GLU A 598 19.24 4.23 0.23
N ILE A 599 19.23 3.57 -0.94
CA ILE A 599 19.85 4.09 -2.16
C ILE A 599 19.14 5.38 -2.60
N ASN A 600 17.81 5.41 -2.62
CA ASN A 600 17.05 6.61 -2.96
C ASN A 600 17.36 7.77 -2.01
N HIS A 601 17.54 7.51 -0.71
CA HIS A 601 17.93 8.53 0.26
C HIS A 601 19.33 9.09 -0.03
N ALA A 602 20.29 8.21 -0.32
CA ALA A 602 21.63 8.61 -0.71
C ALA A 602 21.65 9.43 -2.01
N VAL A 603 20.83 9.06 -3.01
CA VAL A 603 20.65 9.81 -4.26
C VAL A 603 20.02 11.18 -4.00
N LYS A 604 19.03 11.27 -3.12
CA LYS A 604 18.42 12.55 -2.74
C LYS A 604 19.44 13.49 -2.13
N ALA A 605 20.32 12.99 -1.26
CA ALA A 605 21.39 13.77 -0.66
C ALA A 605 22.44 14.27 -1.69
N ILE A 606 22.61 13.56 -2.81
CA ILE A 606 23.43 14.06 -3.93
C ILE A 606 22.72 15.21 -4.65
N ARG A 607 21.40 15.14 -4.85
CA ARG A 607 20.63 16.19 -5.54
C ARG A 607 20.49 17.50 -4.74
N GLU A 608 20.56 17.42 -3.42
CA GLU A 608 20.46 18.59 -2.53
C GLU A 608 21.79 19.35 -2.37
N LYS A 609 22.92 18.74 -2.77
CA LYS A 609 24.25 19.35 -2.81
C LYS A 609 24.52 19.94 -4.19
#